data_AF-B8D006-F1
#
_entry.id   AF-B8D006-F1
#
_cell.length_a   1.000
_cell.length_b   1.000
_cell.length_c   1.000
_cell.angle_alpha   90.00
_cell.angle_beta   90.00
_cell.angle_gamma   90.00
#
_symmetry.space_group_name_H-M   'P 1'
#
loop_
_entity.id
_entity.type
_entity.pdbx_description
1 polymer ?
#
loop_
_entity_poly.entity_id
_entity_poly.type
_entity_poly.pdbx_seq_one_letter_code
_entity_poly.pdbx_strand_id
1 'polypeptide(L)'
;MIIEQGAGLGSGIKDSEYEEAGAEIGETAQQVFEEAEMIMKVKEPLPEEYNYLKPDQILFTYLHLAAEERLTKALMEKRVVGIAYETIQLNDGSLPLLTPMSEVAGRLATQVGAHFLEKAHGGKGLLLGGVPGVNPGKVVIIGGGTVGINAAKMAVGLGADVTILDISAPQLRYVDDIFRGRVKTVMSNAYNIEREIKDADLVVGGVLIPGAKAPHLVTEEMIKQMKKGSVIVDVAIDQGGCVETTYPTTHDDPVFEKHGVIHYSVANMPGAVPMTSTYALTNVTLPYALELANKGYKKALKENRALALGLNVYDGKIIYKAVADAFSLDHYPLDRVLKGF
;
A
#
# COMPACT_ATOMS: atom_id res chain seq x y z
N MET A 1 2.29 -23.97 -14.67
CA MET A 1 2.39 -22.99 -13.55
C MET A 1 2.79 -23.79 -12.34
N ILE A 2 3.84 -23.39 -11.64
CA ILE A 2 4.29 -24.06 -10.42
C ILE A 2 4.02 -23.14 -9.23
N ILE A 3 3.52 -23.70 -8.12
CA ILE A 3 3.16 -22.98 -6.89
C ILE A 3 3.83 -23.69 -5.71
N GLU A 4 4.42 -22.94 -4.80
CA GLU A 4 5.01 -23.51 -3.59
C GLU A 4 3.94 -24.15 -2.71
N GLN A 5 4.25 -25.33 -2.17
CA GLN A 5 3.39 -26.02 -1.22
C GLN A 5 2.97 -25.10 -0.07
N GLY A 6 1.67 -25.01 0.17
CA GLY A 6 1.09 -24.21 1.25
C GLY A 6 1.00 -22.70 0.97
N ALA A 7 1.43 -22.21 -0.19
CA ALA A 7 1.47 -20.77 -0.50
C ALA A 7 0.09 -20.07 -0.37
N GLY A 8 -1.00 -20.80 -0.66
CA GLY A 8 -2.36 -20.27 -0.60
C GLY A 8 -3.02 -20.36 0.78
N LEU A 9 -2.46 -21.10 1.74
CA LEU A 9 -3.15 -21.47 2.98
C LEU A 9 -3.57 -20.24 3.81
N GLY A 10 -2.71 -19.22 3.87
CA GLY A 10 -3.05 -17.95 4.54
C GLY A 10 -4.23 -17.23 3.89
N SER A 11 -4.45 -17.43 2.60
CA SER A 11 -5.60 -16.89 1.84
C SER A 11 -6.76 -17.89 1.72
N GLY A 12 -6.75 -18.96 2.50
CA GLY A 12 -7.79 -19.98 2.49
C GLY A 12 -7.86 -20.82 1.21
N ILE A 13 -6.78 -20.87 0.42
CA ILE A 13 -6.67 -21.66 -0.81
C ILE A 13 -5.74 -22.84 -0.52
N LYS A 14 -6.25 -24.06 -0.63
CA LYS A 14 -5.46 -25.28 -0.40
C LYS A 14 -4.66 -25.66 -1.64
N ASP A 15 -3.59 -26.41 -1.44
CA ASP A 15 -2.78 -26.96 -2.54
C ASP A 15 -3.63 -27.76 -3.54
N SER A 16 -4.59 -28.54 -3.05
CA SER A 16 -5.51 -29.31 -3.91
C SER A 16 -6.35 -28.43 -4.83
N GLU A 17 -6.69 -27.20 -4.41
CA GLU A 17 -7.45 -26.26 -5.25
C GLU A 17 -6.58 -25.68 -6.37
N TYR A 18 -5.27 -25.53 -6.13
CA TYR A 18 -4.32 -25.18 -7.18
C TYR A 18 -4.10 -26.33 -8.17
N GLU A 19 -3.97 -27.55 -7.67
CA GLU A 19 -3.84 -28.76 -8.50
C GLU A 19 -5.08 -28.99 -9.39
N GLU A 20 -6.28 -28.84 -8.82
CA GLU A 20 -7.55 -28.93 -9.56
C GLU A 20 -7.65 -27.86 -10.66
N ALA A 21 -7.02 -26.70 -10.46
CA ALA A 21 -6.89 -25.64 -11.46
C ALA A 21 -5.75 -25.87 -12.46
N GLY A 22 -4.98 -26.95 -12.33
CA GLY A 22 -3.91 -27.36 -13.25
C GLY A 22 -2.53 -26.79 -12.92
N ALA A 23 -2.30 -26.32 -11.70
CA ALA A 23 -0.97 -25.97 -11.22
C ALA A 23 -0.22 -27.21 -10.72
N GLU A 24 1.11 -27.17 -10.83
CA GLU A 24 2.01 -28.13 -10.19
C GLU A 24 2.44 -27.57 -8.83
N ILE A 25 2.56 -28.43 -7.82
CA ILE A 25 3.00 -28.04 -6.48
C ILE A 25 4.51 -28.30 -6.36
N GLY A 26 5.28 -27.23 -6.16
CA GLY A 26 6.71 -27.31 -5.83
C GLY A 26 6.91 -27.49 -4.33
N GLU A 27 7.82 -28.37 -3.94
CA GLU A 27 8.07 -28.70 -2.52
C GLU A 27 8.76 -27.56 -1.76
N THR A 28 9.50 -26.71 -2.47
CA THR A 28 10.27 -25.60 -1.88
C THR A 28 10.21 -24.34 -2.73
N ALA A 29 10.34 -23.18 -2.09
CA ALA A 29 10.57 -21.91 -2.78
C ALA A 29 11.72 -22.00 -3.78
N GLN A 30 12.86 -22.62 -3.43
CA GLN A 30 14.01 -22.75 -4.32
C GLN A 30 13.62 -23.45 -5.64
N GLN A 31 12.88 -24.55 -5.57
CA GLN A 31 12.41 -25.27 -6.76
C GLN A 31 11.54 -24.36 -7.66
N VAL A 32 10.58 -23.64 -7.07
CA VAL A 32 9.71 -22.70 -7.80
C VAL A 32 10.54 -21.65 -8.53
N PHE A 33 11.53 -21.06 -7.85
CA PHE A 33 12.44 -20.09 -8.46
C PHE A 33 13.32 -20.69 -9.55
N GLU A 34 13.81 -21.92 -9.38
CA GLU A 34 14.66 -22.60 -10.34
C GLU A 34 13.92 -22.98 -11.63
N GLU A 35 12.67 -23.39 -11.54
CA GLU A 35 11.90 -23.86 -12.70
C GLU A 35 11.17 -22.74 -13.45
N ALA A 36 10.72 -21.69 -12.76
CA ALA A 36 9.91 -20.65 -13.40
C ALA A 36 10.76 -19.64 -14.19
N GLU A 37 10.26 -19.25 -15.38
CA GLU A 37 10.78 -18.11 -16.15
C GLU A 37 10.25 -16.77 -15.64
N MET A 38 9.09 -16.79 -15.00
CA MET A 38 8.44 -15.64 -14.36
C MET A 38 8.03 -15.99 -12.94
N ILE A 39 8.49 -15.20 -11.98
CA ILE A 39 8.10 -15.26 -10.58
C ILE A 39 7.07 -14.17 -10.33
N MET A 40 5.88 -14.60 -9.90
CA MET A 40 4.83 -13.71 -9.43
C MET A 40 4.77 -13.79 -7.90
N LYS A 41 4.92 -12.64 -7.24
CA LYS A 41 4.89 -12.53 -5.77
C LYS A 41 3.99 -11.39 -5.33
N VAL A 42 3.66 -11.35 -4.04
CA VAL A 42 3.01 -10.18 -3.42
C VAL A 42 4.06 -9.17 -2.97
N LYS A 43 4.99 -9.56 -2.10
CA LYS A 43 6.04 -8.69 -1.54
C LYS A 43 7.39 -8.90 -2.22
N GLU A 44 8.24 -7.90 -2.04
CA GLU A 44 9.61 -7.87 -2.50
C GLU A 44 10.43 -9.08 -2.00
N PRO A 45 11.43 -9.54 -2.77
CA PRO A 45 12.33 -10.58 -2.29
C PRO A 45 13.02 -10.18 -0.99
N LEU A 46 13.11 -11.13 -0.06
CA LEU A 46 13.89 -10.99 1.16
C LEU A 46 15.34 -11.46 0.94
N PRO A 47 16.31 -11.08 1.81
CA PRO A 47 17.73 -11.43 1.64
C PRO A 47 18.01 -12.92 1.38
N GLU A 48 17.27 -13.80 2.04
CA GLU A 48 17.33 -15.26 1.87
C GLU A 48 16.90 -15.72 0.47
N GLU A 49 16.05 -14.94 -0.22
CA GLU A 49 15.55 -15.24 -1.57
C GLU A 49 16.48 -14.71 -2.68
N TYR A 50 17.44 -13.83 -2.35
CA TYR A 50 18.30 -13.19 -3.36
C TYR A 50 19.12 -14.20 -4.17
N ASN A 51 19.49 -15.32 -3.55
CA ASN A 51 20.27 -16.35 -4.21
C ASN A 51 19.46 -17.19 -5.20
N TYR A 52 18.13 -17.17 -5.11
CA TYR A 52 17.25 -17.90 -6.01
C TYR A 52 17.00 -17.14 -7.33
N LEU A 53 17.26 -15.84 -7.35
CA LEU A 53 17.07 -14.99 -8.53
C LEU A 53 18.05 -15.35 -9.64
N LYS A 54 17.54 -15.44 -10.87
CA LYS A 54 18.33 -15.76 -12.07
C LYS A 54 18.36 -14.59 -13.07
N PRO A 55 19.43 -14.49 -13.89
CA PRO A 55 19.44 -13.58 -15.04
C PRO A 55 18.25 -13.83 -15.97
N ASP A 56 17.72 -12.75 -16.55
CA ASP A 56 16.58 -12.75 -17.49
C ASP A 56 15.24 -13.29 -16.94
N GLN A 57 15.19 -13.70 -15.68
CA GLN A 57 13.95 -14.10 -15.02
C GLN A 57 13.06 -12.88 -14.76
N ILE A 58 11.78 -12.98 -15.10
CA ILE A 58 10.80 -11.93 -14.83
C ILE A 58 10.44 -12.00 -13.35
N LEU A 59 10.63 -10.91 -12.62
CA LEU A 59 10.14 -10.76 -11.26
C LEU A 59 9.00 -9.73 -11.28
N PHE A 60 7.77 -10.20 -11.08
CA PHE A 60 6.56 -9.39 -11.14
C PHE A 60 5.89 -9.33 -9.75
N THR A 61 6.09 -8.22 -9.03
CA THR A 61 5.68 -8.07 -7.62
C THR A 61 5.72 -6.61 -7.15
N TYR A 62 5.35 -6.31 -5.90
CA TYR A 62 5.72 -5.04 -5.27
C TYR A 62 7.21 -5.04 -4.94
N LEU A 63 7.95 -4.00 -5.34
CA LEU A 63 9.41 -3.97 -5.12
C LEU A 63 9.86 -2.89 -4.14
N HIS A 64 9.20 -1.73 -4.12
CA HIS A 64 9.50 -0.58 -3.28
C HIS A 64 10.98 -0.18 -3.29
N LEU A 65 11.64 -0.33 -4.45
CA LEU A 65 13.09 -0.29 -4.55
C LEU A 65 13.71 0.98 -3.98
N ALA A 66 13.08 2.15 -4.12
CA ALA A 66 13.60 3.42 -3.63
C ALA A 66 13.80 3.49 -2.10
N ALA A 67 13.20 2.57 -1.34
CA ALA A 67 13.42 2.41 0.09
C ALA A 67 14.38 1.25 0.45
N GLU A 68 14.72 0.39 -0.51
CA GLU A 68 15.44 -0.88 -0.30
C GLU A 68 16.71 -0.97 -1.16
N GLU A 69 17.79 -0.29 -0.73
CA GLU A 69 19.05 -0.24 -1.47
C GLU A 69 19.68 -1.62 -1.67
N ARG A 70 19.62 -2.48 -0.64
CA ARG A 70 20.20 -3.84 -0.68
C ARG A 70 19.50 -4.70 -1.73
N LEU A 71 18.18 -4.68 -1.76
CA LEU A 71 17.39 -5.37 -2.77
C LEU A 71 17.70 -4.82 -4.15
N THR A 72 17.72 -3.50 -4.31
CA THR A 72 18.03 -2.84 -5.59
C THR A 72 19.34 -3.34 -6.18
N LYS A 73 20.41 -3.37 -5.37
CA LYS A 73 21.72 -3.90 -5.78
C LYS A 73 21.68 -5.39 -6.11
N ALA A 74 20.97 -6.20 -5.33
CA ALA A 74 20.82 -7.62 -5.60
C ALA A 74 20.11 -7.88 -6.93
N LEU A 75 19.02 -7.17 -7.23
CA LEU A 75 18.31 -7.29 -8.51
C LEU A 75 19.19 -6.88 -9.69
N MET A 76 20.00 -5.82 -9.53
CA MET A 76 20.97 -5.40 -10.55
C MET A 76 22.04 -6.48 -10.78
N GLU A 77 22.67 -6.97 -9.72
CA GLU A 77 23.73 -8.00 -9.80
C GLU A 77 23.21 -9.28 -10.47
N LYS A 78 22.00 -9.71 -10.11
CA LYS A 78 21.36 -10.91 -10.67
C LYS A 78 20.79 -10.68 -12.08
N ARG A 79 20.77 -9.44 -12.58
CA ARG A 79 20.26 -9.07 -13.93
C ARG A 79 18.85 -9.59 -14.19
N VAL A 80 17.98 -9.50 -13.17
CA VAL A 80 16.57 -9.86 -13.31
C VAL A 80 15.83 -8.84 -14.18
N VAL A 81 14.67 -9.23 -14.69
CA VAL A 81 13.69 -8.30 -15.28
C VAL A 81 12.69 -7.93 -14.20
N GLY A 82 13.00 -6.88 -13.42
CA GLY A 82 12.18 -6.43 -12.29
C GLY A 82 11.05 -5.51 -12.74
N ILE A 83 9.81 -5.98 -12.66
CA ILE A 83 8.59 -5.21 -12.99
C ILE A 83 7.79 -4.99 -11.70
N ALA A 84 7.66 -3.73 -11.28
CA ALA A 84 7.07 -3.37 -10.00
C ALA A 84 5.58 -2.98 -10.15
N TYR A 85 4.69 -3.62 -9.38
CA TYR A 85 3.26 -3.37 -9.40
C TYR A 85 2.91 -1.89 -9.17
N GLU A 86 3.57 -1.26 -8.20
CA GLU A 86 3.33 0.11 -7.75
C GLU A 86 3.80 1.19 -8.73
N THR A 87 4.47 0.80 -9.83
CA THR A 87 4.96 1.72 -10.86
C THR A 87 4.28 1.51 -12.22
N ILE A 88 3.48 0.46 -12.38
CA ILE A 88 2.59 0.31 -13.54
C ILE A 88 1.56 1.44 -13.48
N GLN A 89 1.50 2.23 -14.55
CA GLN A 89 0.74 3.48 -14.57
C GLN A 89 -0.04 3.62 -15.88
N LEU A 90 -1.33 3.95 -15.76
CA LEU A 90 -2.19 4.22 -16.91
C LEU A 90 -1.96 5.65 -17.45
N ASN A 91 -2.51 5.93 -18.63
CA ASN A 91 -2.34 7.24 -19.29
C ASN A 91 -2.93 8.42 -18.49
N ASP A 92 -3.90 8.15 -17.61
CA ASP A 92 -4.48 9.14 -16.70
C ASP A 92 -3.65 9.37 -15.43
N GLY A 93 -2.49 8.69 -15.31
CA GLY A 93 -1.58 8.76 -14.17
C GLY A 93 -1.95 7.82 -13.01
N SER A 94 -3.07 7.09 -13.10
CA SER A 94 -3.49 6.17 -12.04
C SER A 94 -2.57 4.94 -11.95
N LEU A 95 -2.48 4.38 -10.74
CA LEU A 95 -1.70 3.18 -10.42
C LEU A 95 -2.68 2.00 -10.19
N PRO A 96 -3.05 1.26 -11.25
CA PRO A 96 -4.15 0.29 -11.19
C PRO A 96 -3.87 -0.86 -10.22
N LEU A 97 -2.61 -1.26 -10.07
CA LEU A 97 -2.26 -2.40 -9.21
C LEU A 97 -2.14 -2.01 -7.73
N LEU A 98 -1.86 -0.74 -7.44
CA LEU A 98 -1.80 -0.19 -6.08
C LEU A 98 -3.18 0.21 -5.53
N THR A 99 -4.09 0.57 -6.42
CA THR A 99 -5.47 0.98 -6.09
C THR A 99 -6.17 0.00 -5.15
N PRO A 100 -6.30 -1.32 -5.45
CA PRO A 100 -7.04 -2.24 -4.57
C PRO A 100 -6.40 -2.38 -3.18
N MET A 101 -5.07 -2.32 -3.07
CA MET A 101 -4.40 -2.36 -1.77
C MET A 101 -4.68 -1.09 -0.96
N SER A 102 -4.75 0.06 -1.63
CA SER A 102 -5.15 1.33 -1.01
C SER A 102 -6.62 1.31 -0.57
N GLU A 103 -7.51 0.67 -1.32
CA GLU A 103 -8.92 0.49 -0.93
C GLU A 103 -9.04 -0.37 0.33
N VAL A 104 -8.37 -1.52 0.35
CA VAL A 104 -8.35 -2.42 1.52
C VAL A 104 -7.76 -1.71 2.74
N ALA A 105 -6.60 -1.07 2.60
CA ALA A 105 -5.93 -0.37 3.70
C ALA A 105 -6.79 0.77 4.25
N GLY A 106 -7.43 1.57 3.40
CA GLY A 106 -8.34 2.62 3.83
C GLY A 106 -9.53 2.09 4.63
N ARG A 107 -10.15 0.98 4.20
CA ARG A 107 -11.25 0.37 4.96
C ARG A 107 -10.80 -0.20 6.30
N LEU A 108 -9.67 -0.90 6.30
CA LEU A 108 -9.08 -1.45 7.51
C LEU A 108 -8.71 -0.36 8.50
N ALA A 109 -8.19 0.78 8.03
CA ALA A 109 -7.76 1.87 8.90
C ALA A 109 -8.86 2.34 9.86
N THR A 110 -10.09 2.47 9.36
CA THR A 110 -11.23 2.78 10.23
C THR A 110 -11.59 1.63 11.15
N GLN A 111 -11.57 0.39 10.66
CA GLN A 111 -11.92 -0.78 11.46
C GLN A 111 -10.94 -0.98 12.64
N VAL A 112 -9.63 -0.94 12.38
CA VAL A 112 -8.60 -1.04 13.43
C VAL A 112 -8.64 0.18 14.35
N GLY A 113 -8.84 1.38 13.80
CA GLY A 113 -9.00 2.59 14.59
C GLY A 113 -10.17 2.51 15.57
N ALA A 114 -11.31 1.97 15.13
CA ALA A 114 -12.47 1.72 15.98
C ALA A 114 -12.19 0.69 17.08
N HIS A 115 -11.48 -0.40 16.74
CA HIS A 115 -11.10 -1.43 17.70
C HIS A 115 -10.18 -0.88 18.81
N PHE A 116 -9.14 -0.12 18.43
CA PHE A 116 -8.21 0.48 19.40
C PHE A 116 -8.78 1.69 20.14
N LEU A 117 -9.94 2.21 19.73
CA LEU A 117 -10.70 3.19 20.52
C LEU A 117 -11.40 2.57 21.73
N GLU A 118 -11.59 1.25 21.77
CA GLU A 118 -12.20 0.57 22.89
C GLU A 118 -11.32 0.64 24.15
N LYS A 119 -11.95 0.68 25.32
CA LYS A 119 -11.22 0.88 26.58
C LYS A 119 -10.31 -0.30 26.92
N ALA A 120 -10.70 -1.51 26.53
CA ALA A 120 -9.93 -2.73 26.73
C ALA A 120 -8.58 -2.71 26.01
N HIS A 121 -8.48 -1.92 24.92
CA HIS A 121 -7.27 -1.77 24.11
C HIS A 121 -6.51 -0.47 24.42
N GLY A 122 -6.79 0.17 25.56
CA GLY A 122 -6.13 1.41 26.00
C GLY A 122 -6.78 2.69 25.50
N GLY A 123 -7.68 2.59 24.51
CA GLY A 123 -8.35 3.73 23.90
C GLY A 123 -9.29 4.48 24.86
N LYS A 124 -9.92 5.51 24.30
CA LYS A 124 -10.83 6.39 25.04
C LYS A 124 -12.07 5.68 25.59
N GLY A 125 -12.42 4.50 25.07
CA GLY A 125 -13.66 3.79 25.36
C GLY A 125 -14.85 4.36 24.60
N LEU A 126 -14.63 4.76 23.34
CA LEU A 126 -15.64 5.43 22.53
C LEU A 126 -16.11 4.52 21.39
N LEU A 127 -17.43 4.44 21.20
CA LEU A 127 -18.04 3.81 20.03
C LEU A 127 -18.23 4.85 18.93
N LEU A 128 -17.63 4.63 17.75
CA LEU A 128 -17.65 5.62 16.66
C LEU A 128 -19.06 6.08 16.26
N GLY A 129 -20.04 5.16 16.22
CA GLY A 129 -21.42 5.49 15.87
C GLY A 129 -22.23 6.17 16.96
N GLY A 130 -21.73 6.18 18.20
CA GLY A 130 -22.55 6.52 19.37
C GLY A 130 -23.81 5.65 19.46
N VAL A 131 -24.83 6.19 20.11
CA VAL A 131 -26.20 5.65 20.18
C VAL A 131 -27.18 6.82 20.31
N PRO A 132 -28.49 6.67 20.07
CA PRO A 132 -29.45 7.76 20.26
C PRO A 132 -29.31 8.46 21.63
N GLY A 133 -29.03 9.76 21.63
CA GLY A 133 -28.77 10.57 22.84
C GLY A 133 -27.29 10.68 23.24
N VAL A 134 -26.37 10.01 22.54
CA VAL A 134 -24.92 10.07 22.78
C VAL A 134 -24.21 10.48 21.50
N ASN A 135 -23.28 11.43 21.59
CA ASN A 135 -22.54 11.92 20.42
C ASN A 135 -21.72 10.80 19.76
N PRO A 136 -21.62 10.78 18.41
CA PRO A 136 -20.70 9.91 17.71
C PRO A 136 -19.24 10.35 17.91
N GLY A 137 -18.31 9.45 17.58
CA GLY A 137 -16.89 9.75 17.53
C GLY A 137 -16.52 10.66 16.36
N LYS A 138 -15.51 11.50 16.56
CA LYS A 138 -14.95 12.37 15.52
C LYS A 138 -13.79 11.69 14.81
N VAL A 139 -13.94 11.49 13.50
CA VAL A 139 -12.93 10.90 12.63
C VAL A 139 -12.38 11.96 11.69
N VAL A 140 -11.07 12.18 11.73
CA VAL A 140 -10.36 13.09 10.84
C VAL A 140 -9.48 12.28 9.90
N ILE A 141 -9.57 12.54 8.60
CA ILE A 141 -8.84 11.82 7.57
C ILE A 141 -7.99 12.84 6.81
N ILE A 142 -6.69 12.60 6.75
CA ILE A 142 -5.74 13.46 6.04
C ILE A 142 -5.40 12.80 4.71
N GLY A 143 -5.84 13.40 3.61
CA GLY A 143 -5.77 12.87 2.25
C GLY A 143 -7.15 12.39 1.77
N GLY A 144 -7.62 12.95 0.66
CA GLY A 144 -8.90 12.64 0.02
C GLY A 144 -8.79 11.65 -1.14
N GLY A 145 -7.65 10.97 -1.32
CA GLY A 145 -7.44 9.94 -2.34
C GLY A 145 -8.14 8.60 -2.02
N THR A 146 -7.70 7.52 -2.67
CA THR A 146 -8.31 6.18 -2.55
C THR A 146 -8.39 5.68 -1.10
N VAL A 147 -7.29 5.80 -0.34
CA VAL A 147 -7.24 5.43 1.09
C VAL A 147 -8.28 6.23 1.88
N GLY A 148 -8.23 7.56 1.77
CA GLY A 148 -9.09 8.45 2.55
C GLY A 148 -10.58 8.30 2.22
N ILE A 149 -10.94 8.14 0.94
CA ILE A 149 -12.33 7.89 0.54
C ILE A 149 -12.83 6.57 1.12
N ASN A 150 -12.01 5.52 1.11
CA ASN A 150 -12.42 4.22 1.65
C ASN A 150 -12.50 4.23 3.19
N ALA A 151 -11.59 4.92 3.87
CA ALA A 151 -11.71 5.18 5.31
C ALA A 151 -12.99 5.96 5.63
N ALA A 152 -13.30 7.00 4.87
CA ALA A 152 -14.52 7.78 5.05
C ALA A 152 -15.80 6.95 4.82
N LYS A 153 -15.82 6.08 3.79
CA LYS A 153 -16.94 5.16 3.54
C LYS A 153 -17.20 4.28 4.76
N MET A 154 -16.15 3.73 5.36
CA MET A 154 -16.27 2.91 6.56
C MET A 154 -16.72 3.73 7.78
N ALA A 155 -16.11 4.89 8.01
CA ALA A 155 -16.39 5.73 9.17
C ALA A 155 -17.83 6.27 9.13
N VAL A 156 -18.30 6.74 7.98
CA VAL A 156 -19.69 7.14 7.76
C VAL A 156 -20.64 5.95 7.92
N GLY A 157 -20.27 4.77 7.42
CA GLY A 157 -21.05 3.55 7.58
C GLY A 157 -21.23 3.12 9.03
N LEU A 158 -20.24 3.40 9.88
CA LEU A 158 -20.32 3.20 11.33
C LEU A 158 -21.10 4.30 12.07
N GLY A 159 -21.45 5.41 11.40
CA GLY A 159 -22.18 6.53 11.99
C GLY A 159 -21.30 7.61 12.63
N ALA A 160 -20.01 7.64 12.32
CA ALA A 160 -19.08 8.65 12.86
C ALA A 160 -19.29 10.05 12.28
N ASP A 161 -18.82 11.07 12.98
CA ASP A 161 -18.67 12.43 12.46
C ASP A 161 -17.33 12.57 11.70
N VAL A 162 -17.38 12.62 10.37
CA VAL A 162 -16.20 12.48 9.51
C VAL A 162 -15.80 13.80 8.86
N THR A 163 -14.50 14.11 8.91
CA THR A 163 -13.88 15.24 8.21
C THR A 163 -12.71 14.76 7.37
N ILE A 164 -12.67 15.09 6.07
CA ILE A 164 -11.54 14.85 5.17
C ILE A 164 -10.82 16.17 4.89
N LEU A 165 -9.49 16.16 5.02
CA LEU A 165 -8.61 17.24 4.62
C LEU A 165 -7.83 16.87 3.35
N ASP A 166 -7.84 17.73 2.35
CA ASP A 166 -7.03 17.57 1.13
C ASP A 166 -6.58 18.94 0.58
N ILE A 167 -5.46 18.98 -0.15
CA ILE A 167 -4.96 20.20 -0.79
C ILE A 167 -5.68 20.51 -2.11
N SER A 168 -6.35 19.51 -2.70
CA SER A 168 -7.01 19.59 -3.99
C SER A 168 -8.49 19.94 -3.82
N ALA A 169 -8.84 21.19 -4.12
CA ALA A 169 -10.24 21.62 -4.15
C ALA A 169 -11.12 20.79 -5.11
N PRO A 170 -10.66 20.37 -6.31
CA PRO A 170 -11.39 19.41 -7.13
C PRO A 170 -11.67 18.07 -6.41
N GLN A 171 -10.68 17.54 -5.68
CA GLN A 171 -10.86 16.29 -4.93
C GLN A 171 -11.88 16.45 -3.80
N LEU A 172 -11.81 17.56 -3.06
CA LEU A 172 -12.79 17.86 -2.02
C LEU A 172 -14.22 18.03 -2.58
N ARG A 173 -14.38 18.63 -3.77
CA ARG A 173 -15.68 18.68 -4.45
C ARG A 173 -16.19 17.27 -4.79
N TYR A 174 -15.34 16.42 -5.33
CA TYR A 174 -15.70 15.03 -5.62
C TYR A 174 -16.13 14.27 -4.35
N VAL A 175 -15.40 14.44 -3.24
CA VAL A 175 -15.76 13.87 -1.93
C VAL A 175 -17.14 14.38 -1.48
N ASP A 176 -17.37 15.69 -1.54
CA ASP A 176 -18.66 16.28 -1.15
C ASP A 176 -19.82 15.70 -1.97
N ASP A 177 -19.66 15.58 -3.29
CA ASP A 177 -20.65 15.03 -4.21
C ASP A 177 -21.00 13.56 -3.89
N ILE A 178 -19.99 12.69 -3.67
CA ILE A 178 -20.23 11.25 -3.42
C ILE A 178 -20.80 10.98 -2.04
N PHE A 179 -20.49 11.82 -1.04
CA PHE A 179 -21.01 11.68 0.33
C PHE A 179 -22.28 12.51 0.57
N ARG A 180 -22.65 13.40 -0.37
CA ARG A 180 -23.81 14.29 -0.32
C ARG A 180 -23.81 15.15 0.96
N GLY A 181 -22.67 15.77 1.25
CA GLY A 181 -22.46 16.62 2.43
C GLY A 181 -22.38 15.88 3.77
N ARG A 182 -22.43 14.53 3.81
CA ARG A 182 -22.28 13.76 5.06
C ARG A 182 -20.84 13.73 5.59
N VAL A 183 -19.87 14.05 4.75
CA VAL A 183 -18.46 14.18 5.12
C VAL A 183 -18.08 15.65 5.01
N LYS A 184 -17.55 16.23 6.08
CA LYS A 184 -17.02 17.60 6.04
C LYS A 184 -15.74 17.60 5.22
N THR A 185 -15.62 18.54 4.28
CA THR A 185 -14.43 18.69 3.44
C THR A 185 -13.72 19.99 3.80
N VAL A 186 -12.42 19.92 4.05
CA VAL A 186 -11.63 21.05 4.53
C VAL A 186 -10.31 21.13 3.74
N MET A 187 -9.92 22.34 3.33
CA MET A 187 -8.62 22.54 2.68
C MET A 187 -7.48 22.20 3.65
N SER A 188 -6.56 21.34 3.21
CA SER A 188 -5.42 20.90 4.02
C SER A 188 -4.34 21.99 4.07
N ASN A 189 -4.05 22.47 5.28
CA ASN A 189 -2.93 23.33 5.64
C ASN A 189 -2.64 23.14 7.14
N ALA A 190 -1.48 23.58 7.61
CA ALA A 190 -1.05 23.36 9.00
C ALA A 190 -2.08 23.82 10.04
N TYR A 191 -2.71 24.98 9.84
CA TYR A 191 -3.73 25.52 10.73
C TYR A 191 -4.98 24.64 10.80
N ASN A 192 -5.51 24.21 9.65
CA ASN A 192 -6.69 23.35 9.61
C ASN A 192 -6.40 21.94 10.14
N ILE A 193 -5.22 21.38 9.85
CA ILE A 193 -4.82 20.07 10.41
C ILE A 193 -4.80 20.15 11.93
N GLU A 194 -4.06 21.10 12.51
CA GLU A 194 -3.97 21.28 13.96
C GLU A 194 -5.35 21.44 14.61
N ARG A 195 -6.22 22.26 14.02
CA ARG A 195 -7.57 22.49 14.52
C ARG A 195 -8.43 21.22 14.53
N GLU A 196 -8.46 20.49 13.42
CA GLU A 196 -9.33 19.32 13.30
C GLU A 196 -8.83 18.14 14.17
N ILE A 197 -7.52 17.88 14.21
CA ILE A 197 -7.00 16.71 14.95
C ILE A 197 -7.07 16.88 16.46
N LYS A 198 -7.01 18.11 16.98
CA LYS A 198 -7.06 18.40 18.42
C LYS A 198 -8.27 17.76 19.11
N ASP A 199 -9.41 17.78 18.43
CA ASP A 199 -10.67 17.24 18.96
C ASP A 199 -11.01 15.84 18.46
N ALA A 200 -10.22 15.28 17.55
CA ALA A 200 -10.45 13.99 16.92
C ALA A 200 -10.29 12.83 17.92
N ASP A 201 -11.16 11.83 17.78
CA ASP A 201 -11.04 10.56 18.48
C ASP A 201 -10.20 9.58 17.65
N LEU A 202 -10.38 9.60 16.33
CA LEU A 202 -9.58 8.83 15.37
C LEU A 202 -9.02 9.76 14.28
N VAL A 203 -7.72 9.66 14.01
CA VAL A 203 -7.06 10.28 12.86
C VAL A 203 -6.57 9.18 11.91
N VAL A 204 -6.88 9.29 10.62
CA VAL A 204 -6.36 8.40 9.58
C VAL A 204 -5.45 9.19 8.65
N GLY A 205 -4.17 8.82 8.60
CA GLY A 205 -3.19 9.35 7.67
C GLY A 205 -3.20 8.56 6.36
N GLY A 206 -3.74 9.16 5.30
CA GLY A 206 -3.90 8.53 3.98
C GLY A 206 -3.20 9.26 2.84
N VAL A 207 -2.11 9.99 3.14
CA VAL A 207 -1.36 10.76 2.15
C VAL A 207 -0.30 9.89 1.49
N LEU A 208 -0.38 9.78 0.17
CA LEU A 208 0.55 9.02 -0.66
C LEU A 208 1.16 9.96 -1.70
N ILE A 209 2.48 9.97 -1.82
CA ILE A 209 3.17 10.59 -2.96
C ILE A 209 3.84 9.47 -3.75
N PRO A 210 3.33 9.11 -4.94
CA PRO A 210 3.89 8.01 -5.74
C PRO A 210 5.41 8.09 -5.90
N GLY A 211 6.12 7.03 -5.49
CA GLY A 211 7.57 6.91 -5.65
C GLY A 211 8.42 7.84 -4.79
N ALA A 212 7.85 8.53 -3.79
CA ALA A 212 8.55 9.44 -2.89
C ALA A 212 8.17 9.19 -1.42
N LYS A 213 8.99 9.71 -0.50
CA LYS A 213 8.70 9.65 0.93
C LYS A 213 7.49 10.52 1.29
N ALA A 214 6.61 10.02 2.15
CA ALA A 214 5.48 10.80 2.64
C ALA A 214 5.97 12.01 3.49
N PRO A 215 5.36 13.21 3.33
CA PRO A 215 5.69 14.35 4.17
C PRO A 215 5.07 14.19 5.56
N HIS A 216 5.78 14.62 6.61
CA HIS A 216 5.21 14.71 7.96
C HIS A 216 4.25 15.90 8.04
N LEU A 217 2.95 15.61 8.02
CA LEU A 217 1.87 16.58 8.06
C LEU A 217 1.31 16.79 9.48
N VAL A 218 1.38 15.74 10.31
CA VAL A 218 1.02 15.79 11.73
C VAL A 218 2.30 15.82 12.55
N THR A 219 2.56 16.97 13.17
CA THR A 219 3.76 17.17 14.00
C THR A 219 3.56 16.63 15.41
N GLU A 220 4.66 16.32 16.10
CA GLU A 220 4.61 15.89 17.50
C GLU A 220 3.91 16.91 18.42
N GLU A 221 4.07 18.21 18.15
CA GLU A 221 3.41 19.27 18.90
C GLU A 221 1.89 19.28 18.72
N MET A 222 1.38 18.97 17.53
CA MET A 222 -0.06 18.81 17.32
C MET A 222 -0.60 17.59 18.09
N ILE A 223 0.17 16.50 18.17
CA ILE A 223 -0.22 15.26 18.87
C ILE A 223 -0.30 15.49 20.38
N LYS A 224 0.62 16.26 20.96
CA LYS A 224 0.57 16.65 22.39
C LYS A 224 -0.72 17.39 22.77
N GLN A 225 -1.40 18.02 21.81
CA GLN A 225 -2.66 18.72 22.03
C GLN A 225 -3.90 17.81 21.88
N MET A 226 -3.74 16.60 21.37
CA MET A 226 -4.84 15.66 21.19
C MET A 226 -5.35 15.13 22.53
N LYS A 227 -6.59 14.62 22.52
CA LYS A 227 -7.18 13.98 23.69
C LYS A 227 -6.50 12.65 23.98
N LYS A 228 -6.24 12.39 25.27
CA LYS A 228 -5.72 11.08 25.70
C LYS A 228 -6.70 9.97 25.34
N GLY A 229 -6.17 8.84 24.88
CA GLY A 229 -6.92 7.69 24.38
C GLY A 229 -7.44 7.84 22.94
N SER A 230 -7.15 8.95 22.26
CA SER A 230 -7.36 9.04 20.81
C SER A 230 -6.41 8.10 20.07
N VAL A 231 -6.79 7.74 18.84
CA VAL A 231 -6.06 6.80 17.99
C VAL A 231 -5.61 7.50 16.70
N ILE A 232 -4.37 7.26 16.29
CA ILE A 232 -3.84 7.63 14.98
C ILE A 232 -3.57 6.33 14.23
N VAL A 233 -4.07 6.24 12.99
CA VAL A 233 -3.76 5.15 12.05
C VAL A 233 -3.01 5.75 10.86
N ASP A 234 -1.72 5.48 10.77
CA ASP A 234 -0.87 6.01 9.69
C ASP A 234 -0.70 4.97 8.57
N VAL A 235 -1.58 5.05 7.58
CA VAL A 235 -1.57 4.15 6.41
C VAL A 235 -0.38 4.46 5.49
N ALA A 236 0.19 5.66 5.58
CA ALA A 236 1.35 6.06 4.79
C ALA A 236 2.68 5.50 5.33
N ILE A 237 2.64 4.65 6.36
CA ILE A 237 3.85 4.12 7.01
C ILE A 237 4.75 3.34 6.06
N ASP A 238 4.18 2.66 5.05
CA ASP A 238 4.92 1.94 4.00
C ASP A 238 5.85 2.87 3.20
N GLN A 239 5.66 4.20 3.28
CA GLN A 239 6.50 5.22 2.63
C GLN A 239 7.10 6.20 3.66
N GLY A 240 7.25 5.78 4.91
CA GLY A 240 7.88 6.56 5.98
C GLY A 240 6.93 7.36 6.87
N GLY A 241 5.61 7.28 6.65
CA GLY A 241 4.59 7.85 7.54
C GLY A 241 4.33 9.33 7.33
N CYS A 242 3.07 9.74 7.48
CA CYS A 242 2.67 11.15 7.42
C CYS A 242 2.59 11.83 8.80
N VAL A 243 2.91 11.09 9.85
CA VAL A 243 2.90 11.52 11.24
C VAL A 243 4.32 11.47 11.80
N GLU A 244 4.81 12.53 12.41
CA GLU A 244 6.22 12.65 12.84
C GLU A 244 6.61 11.61 13.92
N THR A 245 5.64 11.15 14.70
CA THR A 245 5.84 10.23 15.81
C THR A 245 5.73 8.76 15.42
N THR A 246 5.36 8.43 14.18
CA THR A 246 5.15 7.05 13.75
C THR A 246 6.46 6.38 13.35
N TYR A 247 6.52 5.09 13.63
CA TYR A 247 7.53 4.17 13.11
C TYR A 247 6.82 2.86 12.73
N PRO A 248 7.39 2.05 11.80
CA PRO A 248 6.74 0.81 11.38
C PRO A 248 6.53 -0.14 12.57
N THR A 249 5.30 -0.61 12.75
CA THR A 249 4.94 -1.69 13.67
C THR A 249 4.57 -2.98 12.91
N THR A 250 4.30 -4.06 13.62
CA THR A 250 3.96 -5.37 13.02
C THR A 250 2.55 -5.80 13.40
N HIS A 251 2.00 -6.82 12.72
CA HIS A 251 0.69 -7.37 13.12
C HIS A 251 0.69 -7.96 14.54
N ASP A 252 1.84 -8.44 15.02
CA ASP A 252 1.98 -9.04 16.37
C ASP A 252 2.04 -7.99 17.48
N ASP A 253 2.66 -6.83 17.21
CA ASP A 253 2.74 -5.69 18.13
C ASP A 253 2.30 -4.41 17.39
N PRO A 254 0.99 -4.22 17.17
CA PRO A 254 0.48 -3.29 16.16
C PRO A 254 0.45 -1.84 16.60
N VAL A 255 0.50 -1.58 17.91
CA VAL A 255 0.29 -0.25 18.47
C VAL A 255 1.32 0.12 19.52
N PHE A 256 1.58 1.42 19.64
CA PHE A 256 2.31 1.99 20.77
C PHE A 256 1.65 3.29 21.22
N GLU A 257 1.91 3.71 22.45
CA GLU A 257 1.39 4.98 22.98
C GLU A 257 2.48 6.05 22.99
N LYS A 258 2.16 7.24 22.50
CA LYS A 258 2.99 8.43 22.65
C LYS A 258 2.12 9.63 22.99
N HIS A 259 2.49 10.37 24.04
CA HIS A 259 1.73 11.52 24.57
C HIS A 259 0.28 11.21 24.96
N GLY A 260 -0.02 9.96 25.35
CA GLY A 260 -1.39 9.53 25.63
C GLY A 260 -2.23 9.21 24.40
N VAL A 261 -1.63 9.19 23.20
CA VAL A 261 -2.30 8.87 21.93
C VAL A 261 -1.76 7.54 21.42
N ILE A 262 -2.68 6.65 21.03
CA ILE A 262 -2.35 5.34 20.48
C ILE A 262 -2.01 5.50 19.00
N HIS A 263 -0.89 4.95 18.57
CA HIS A 263 -0.43 4.96 17.19
C HIS A 263 -0.50 3.54 16.65
N TYR A 264 -1.24 3.35 15.56
CA TYR A 264 -1.24 2.17 14.74
C TYR A 264 -0.53 2.51 13.43
N SER A 265 0.59 1.85 13.16
CA SER A 265 1.43 2.10 12.00
C SER A 265 1.99 0.78 11.45
N VAL A 266 1.11 -0.22 11.36
CA VAL A 266 1.45 -1.54 10.82
C VAL A 266 1.67 -1.42 9.32
N ALA A 267 2.87 -1.78 8.86
CA ALA A 267 3.16 -1.91 7.44
C ALA A 267 2.37 -3.08 6.83
N ASN A 268 2.03 -3.00 5.55
CA ASN A 268 1.27 -4.06 4.87
C ASN A 268 -0.07 -4.41 5.57
N MET A 269 -0.90 -3.40 5.87
CA MET A 269 -2.24 -3.61 6.45
C MET A 269 -3.10 -4.62 5.67
N PRO A 270 -3.13 -4.63 4.32
CA PRO A 270 -3.91 -5.61 3.55
C PRO A 270 -3.57 -7.08 3.84
N GLY A 271 -2.37 -7.35 4.37
CA GLY A 271 -1.95 -8.69 4.78
C GLY A 271 -2.80 -9.29 5.92
N ALA A 272 -3.52 -8.46 6.70
CA ALA A 272 -4.41 -8.95 7.76
C ALA A 272 -5.73 -9.58 7.25
N VAL A 273 -6.09 -9.33 5.98
CA VAL A 273 -7.33 -9.82 5.36
C VAL A 273 -7.06 -10.53 4.03
N PRO A 274 -6.21 -11.58 4.02
CA PRO A 274 -5.72 -12.22 2.80
C PRO A 274 -6.83 -12.81 1.91
N MET A 275 -7.91 -13.31 2.52
CA MET A 275 -9.12 -13.77 1.81
C MET A 275 -9.75 -12.67 0.92
N THR A 276 -9.52 -11.39 1.24
CA THR A 276 -10.00 -10.25 0.46
C THR A 276 -8.89 -9.67 -0.41
N SER A 277 -7.72 -9.40 0.18
CA SER A 277 -6.63 -8.70 -0.52
C SER A 277 -6.00 -9.55 -1.63
N THR A 278 -5.89 -10.87 -1.45
CA THR A 278 -5.38 -11.77 -2.52
C THR A 278 -6.22 -11.64 -3.77
N TYR A 279 -7.54 -11.77 -3.67
CA TYR A 279 -8.43 -11.64 -4.82
C TYR A 279 -8.49 -10.21 -5.38
N ALA A 280 -8.47 -9.19 -4.51
CA ALA A 280 -8.46 -7.80 -4.96
C ALA A 280 -7.21 -7.48 -5.79
N LEU A 281 -6.03 -7.99 -5.37
CA LEU A 281 -4.77 -7.83 -6.09
C LEU A 281 -4.76 -8.67 -7.37
N THR A 282 -5.07 -9.97 -7.29
CA THR A 282 -4.95 -10.87 -8.44
C THR A 282 -5.91 -10.52 -9.57
N ASN A 283 -7.12 -10.03 -9.26
CA ASN A 283 -8.07 -9.55 -10.26
C ASN A 283 -7.51 -8.45 -11.16
N VAL A 284 -6.64 -7.58 -10.63
CA VAL A 284 -6.04 -6.48 -11.41
C VAL A 284 -4.67 -6.83 -11.98
N THR A 285 -3.90 -7.74 -11.36
CA THR A 285 -2.59 -8.17 -11.87
C THR A 285 -2.71 -9.22 -12.97
N LEU A 286 -3.75 -10.07 -12.94
CA LEU A 286 -3.91 -11.20 -13.86
C LEU A 286 -3.81 -10.81 -15.35
N PRO A 287 -4.44 -9.72 -15.83
CA PRO A 287 -4.29 -9.31 -17.23
C PRO A 287 -2.83 -9.05 -17.65
N TYR A 288 -2.05 -8.41 -16.78
CA TYR A 288 -0.63 -8.12 -17.02
C TYR A 288 0.24 -9.38 -16.92
N ALA A 289 -0.05 -10.25 -15.94
CA ALA A 289 0.65 -11.52 -15.77
C ALA A 289 0.44 -12.43 -17.00
N LEU A 290 -0.79 -12.51 -17.51
CA LEU A 290 -1.09 -13.25 -18.74
C LEU A 290 -0.41 -12.64 -19.97
N GLU A 291 -0.32 -11.31 -20.06
CA GLU A 291 0.39 -10.67 -21.15
C GLU A 291 1.89 -11.00 -21.13
N LEU A 292 2.53 -10.93 -19.96
CA LEU A 292 3.93 -11.31 -19.77
C LEU A 292 4.16 -12.78 -20.08
N ALA A 293 3.31 -13.68 -19.56
CA ALA A 293 3.44 -15.12 -19.76
C ALA A 293 3.28 -15.53 -21.24
N ASN A 294 2.34 -14.91 -21.96
CA ASN A 294 2.06 -15.28 -23.36
C ASN A 294 3.04 -14.65 -24.36
N LYS A 295 3.54 -13.45 -24.10
CA LYS A 295 4.36 -12.68 -25.06
C LYS A 295 5.85 -12.60 -24.70
N GLY A 296 6.20 -12.89 -23.45
CA GLY A 296 7.49 -12.53 -22.86
C GLY A 296 7.63 -11.03 -22.62
N TYR A 297 8.59 -10.64 -21.78
CA TYR A 297 8.74 -9.24 -21.36
C TYR A 297 9.03 -8.29 -22.54
N LYS A 298 9.88 -8.66 -23.51
CA LYS A 298 10.28 -7.75 -24.61
C LYS A 298 9.10 -7.26 -25.44
N LYS A 299 8.24 -8.19 -25.89
CA LYS A 299 7.07 -7.87 -26.72
C LYS A 299 5.97 -7.21 -25.89
N ALA A 300 5.70 -7.72 -24.69
CA ALA A 300 4.70 -7.14 -23.77
C ALA A 300 5.00 -5.66 -23.46
N LEU A 301 6.25 -5.33 -23.10
CA LEU A 301 6.66 -3.96 -22.76
C LEU A 301 6.67 -3.02 -23.97
N LYS A 302 6.89 -3.54 -25.20
CA LYS A 302 6.77 -2.74 -26.43
C LYS A 302 5.33 -2.38 -26.79
N GLU A 303 4.41 -3.31 -26.57
CA GLU A 303 3.00 -3.17 -26.97
C GLU A 303 2.13 -2.51 -25.89
N ASN A 304 2.50 -2.64 -24.62
CA ASN A 304 1.75 -2.09 -23.49
C ASN A 304 2.58 -1.06 -22.72
N ARG A 305 2.31 0.23 -22.96
CA ARG A 305 3.03 1.33 -22.30
C ARG A 305 2.84 1.35 -20.78
N ALA A 306 1.65 1.00 -20.28
CA ALA A 306 1.40 1.02 -18.84
C ALA A 306 2.26 -0.03 -18.12
N LEU A 307 2.34 -1.23 -18.69
CA LEU A 307 3.23 -2.29 -18.22
C LEU A 307 4.71 -1.90 -18.35
N ALA A 308 5.08 -1.22 -19.45
CA ALA A 308 6.44 -0.73 -19.68
C ALA A 308 6.93 0.23 -18.59
N LEU A 309 6.05 1.12 -18.10
CA LEU A 309 6.37 2.02 -16.99
C LEU A 309 6.65 1.27 -15.67
N GLY A 310 6.16 0.04 -15.56
CA GLY A 310 6.45 -0.88 -14.46
C GLY A 310 7.89 -1.40 -14.42
N LEU A 311 8.66 -1.30 -15.51
CA LEU A 311 10.02 -1.83 -15.57
C LEU A 311 10.97 -0.99 -14.70
N ASN A 312 11.51 -1.59 -13.66
CA ASN A 312 12.36 -0.94 -12.67
C ASN A 312 13.83 -1.33 -12.82
N VAL A 313 14.11 -2.61 -13.09
CA VAL A 313 15.47 -3.14 -13.28
C VAL A 313 15.49 -3.99 -14.54
N TYR A 314 16.49 -3.77 -15.39
CA TYR A 314 16.73 -4.59 -16.57
C TYR A 314 18.22 -4.68 -16.87
N ASP A 315 18.73 -5.90 -17.06
CA ASP A 315 20.12 -6.14 -17.47
C ASP A 315 21.15 -5.41 -16.57
N GLY A 316 20.90 -5.44 -15.26
CA GLY A 316 21.75 -4.77 -14.26
C GLY A 316 21.67 -3.25 -14.22
N LYS A 317 20.73 -2.65 -14.97
CA LYS A 317 20.52 -1.19 -15.04
C LYS A 317 19.21 -0.79 -14.35
N ILE A 318 19.22 0.37 -13.71
CA ILE A 318 18.01 0.96 -13.13
C ILE A 318 17.26 1.76 -14.19
N ILE A 319 16.00 1.40 -14.40
CA ILE A 319 15.12 1.97 -15.41
C ILE A 319 14.17 3.01 -14.80
N TYR A 320 13.77 2.84 -13.53
CA TYR A 320 12.87 3.77 -12.86
C TYR A 320 13.65 4.91 -12.20
N LYS A 321 13.46 6.14 -12.68
CA LYS A 321 14.24 7.32 -12.29
C LYS A 321 14.28 7.55 -10.77
N ALA A 322 13.16 7.41 -10.06
CA ALA A 322 13.13 7.69 -8.62
C ALA A 322 14.03 6.76 -7.81
N VAL A 323 14.19 5.51 -8.25
CA VAL A 323 15.10 4.54 -7.62
C VAL A 323 16.55 4.94 -7.87
N ALA A 324 16.87 5.40 -9.07
CA ALA A 324 18.20 5.90 -9.41
C ALA A 324 18.56 7.13 -8.58
N ASP A 325 17.63 8.10 -8.46
CA ASP A 325 17.82 9.31 -7.66
C ASP A 325 18.01 8.97 -6.17
N ALA A 326 17.22 8.04 -5.62
CA ALA A 326 17.24 7.68 -4.20
C ALA A 326 18.61 7.17 -3.72
N PHE A 327 19.35 6.45 -4.57
CA PHE A 327 20.65 5.86 -4.24
C PHE A 327 21.82 6.41 -5.05
N SER A 328 21.61 7.53 -5.76
CA SER A 328 22.64 8.14 -6.62
C SER A 328 23.24 7.17 -7.65
N LEU A 329 22.38 6.33 -8.26
CA LEU A 329 22.76 5.37 -9.29
C LEU A 329 22.53 5.93 -10.69
N ASP A 330 23.13 5.31 -11.71
CA ASP A 330 22.90 5.68 -13.11
C ASP A 330 21.50 5.27 -13.57
N HIS A 331 20.73 6.25 -14.06
CA HIS A 331 19.42 6.02 -14.68
C HIS A 331 19.56 5.69 -16.16
N TYR A 332 19.06 4.52 -16.57
CA TYR A 332 18.99 4.11 -17.97
C TYR A 332 17.55 4.24 -18.50
N PRO A 333 17.26 5.21 -19.39
CA PRO A 333 15.89 5.53 -19.77
C PRO A 333 15.14 4.36 -20.43
N LEU A 334 13.88 4.16 -20.00
CA LEU A 334 12.97 3.13 -20.54
C LEU A 334 12.93 3.11 -22.08
N ASP A 335 12.82 4.28 -22.73
CA ASP A 335 12.71 4.34 -24.19
C ASP A 335 13.96 3.82 -24.91
N ARG A 336 15.15 3.84 -24.26
CA ARG A 336 16.35 3.20 -24.81
C ARG A 336 16.28 1.69 -24.72
N VAL A 337 15.71 1.16 -23.63
CA VAL A 337 15.46 -0.27 -23.45
C VAL A 337 14.49 -0.76 -24.52
N LEU A 338 13.34 -0.10 -24.68
CA LEU A 338 12.30 -0.50 -25.64
C LEU A 338 12.77 -0.47 -27.10
N LYS A 339 13.67 0.46 -27.46
CA LYS A 339 14.29 0.51 -28.80
C LYS A 339 15.27 -0.64 -29.05
N GLY A 340 15.88 -1.18 -28.00
CA GLY A 340 16.83 -2.29 -28.10
C GLY A 340 16.18 -3.68 -28.08
N PHE A 341 14.92 -3.77 -27.68
CA PHE A 341 14.10 -4.97 -27.79
C PHE A 341 13.75 -5.29 -29.25
#